data_AF-A0A920TPY1-F1
#
_entry.id   AF-A0A920TPY1-F1
#
_cell.length_a   1.000
_cell.length_b   1.000
_cell.length_c   1.000
_cell.angle_alpha   90.00
_cell.angle_beta   90.00
_cell.angle_gamma   90.00
#
_symmetry.space_group_name_H-M   'P 1'
#
loop_
_entity.id
_entity.type
_entity.pdbx_description
1 polymer ?
#
loop_
_entity_poly.entity_id
_entity_poly.type
_entity_poly.pdbx_seq_one_letter_code
_entity_poly.pdbx_strand_id
1 'polypeptide(L)'
;MLKKVIQLFFLSSELEEFIGLCPKVMVFRNGTVFDIFENEKVNADTLLEGMFGQTAGIGETTISSKSNTPLMPTPNRKIDNEIPEKKIF
;
A
#
# COMPACT_ATOMS: atom_id res chain seq x y z
N MET A 1 -0.90 -33.99 -28.63
CA MET A 1 -1.01 -32.52 -28.71
C MET A 1 -0.26 -31.94 -27.51
N LEU A 2 0.80 -31.16 -27.69
CA LEU A 2 1.55 -30.52 -26.59
C LEU A 2 0.89 -29.18 -26.24
N LYS A 3 0.55 -28.95 -24.96
CA LYS A 3 0.18 -27.62 -24.45
C LYS A 3 1.45 -26.85 -24.08
N LYS A 4 1.58 -25.62 -24.55
CA LYS A 4 2.67 -24.71 -24.19
C LYS A 4 2.24 -23.85 -23.00
N VAL A 5 3.10 -23.74 -21.99
CA VAL A 5 2.85 -22.89 -20.81
C VAL A 5 3.59 -21.57 -21.02
N ILE A 6 2.90 -20.45 -20.83
CA ILE A 6 3.44 -19.09 -20.98
C ILE A 6 3.21 -18.36 -19.66
N GLN A 7 4.24 -17.66 -19.18
CA GLN A 7 4.17 -16.82 -17.99
C GLN A 7 4.42 -15.37 -18.42
N LEU A 8 3.59 -14.45 -17.92
CA LEU A 8 3.74 -13.02 -18.14
C LEU A 8 4.04 -12.34 -16.80
N PHE A 9 4.97 -11.40 -16.80
CA PHE A 9 5.33 -10.57 -15.65
C PHE A 9 5.12 -9.11 -16.02
N PHE A 10 4.34 -8.40 -15.21
CA PHE A 10 4.15 -6.97 -15.31
C PHE A 10 5.01 -6.27 -14.26
N LEU A 11 5.68 -5.20 -14.66
CA LEU A 11 6.44 -4.34 -13.77
C LEU A 11 5.94 -2.92 -13.96
N SER A 12 5.34 -2.35 -12.93
CA SER A 12 4.84 -0.98 -12.92
C SER A 12 4.87 -0.43 -11.50
N SER A 13 4.78 0.90 -11.40
CA SER A 13 4.54 1.62 -10.15
C SER A 13 3.10 2.13 -10.04
N GLU A 14 2.27 1.91 -11.06
CA GLU A 14 0.89 2.37 -11.12
C GLU A 14 -0.08 1.25 -10.71
N LEU A 15 -0.91 1.53 -9.71
CA LEU A 15 -1.80 0.56 -9.09
C LEU A 15 -2.89 0.04 -10.05
N GLU A 16 -3.45 0.94 -10.86
CA GLU A 16 -4.58 0.68 -11.75
C GLU A 16 -4.27 -0.36 -12.84
N GLU A 17 -3.00 -0.56 -13.16
CA GLU A 17 -2.55 -1.55 -14.14
C GLU A 17 -2.58 -2.99 -13.60
N PHE A 18 -2.69 -3.19 -12.28
CA PHE A 18 -2.62 -4.53 -11.67
C PHE A 18 -3.99 -5.11 -11.32
N ILE A 19 -4.93 -4.24 -10.92
CA ILE A 19 -6.24 -4.65 -10.41
C ILE A 19 -7.04 -5.29 -11.55
N GLY A 20 -7.43 -6.55 -11.38
CA GLY A 20 -8.20 -7.31 -12.38
C GLY A 20 -7.36 -7.96 -13.50
N LEU A 21 -6.07 -7.66 -13.60
CA LEU A 21 -5.14 -8.27 -14.56
C LEU A 21 -4.21 -9.31 -13.92
N CYS A 22 -3.71 -9.02 -12.72
CA CYS A 22 -2.74 -9.85 -12.03
C CYS A 22 -3.39 -10.62 -10.88
N PRO A 23 -3.49 -11.96 -10.92
CA PRO A 23 -3.97 -12.74 -9.78
C PRO A 23 -2.96 -12.77 -8.62
N LYS A 24 -1.72 -12.33 -8.86
CA LYS A 24 -0.64 -12.23 -7.89
C LYS A 24 0.18 -10.98 -8.13
N VAL A 25 0.43 -10.20 -7.08
CA VAL A 25 1.25 -8.99 -7.11
C VAL A 25 2.29 -9.07 -5.99
N MET A 26 3.54 -8.75 -6.32
CA MET A 26 4.64 -8.69 -5.34
C MET A 26 5.11 -7.24 -5.20
N VAL A 27 5.13 -6.73 -3.97
CA VAL A 27 5.66 -5.40 -3.68
C VAL A 27 7.12 -5.54 -3.28
N PHE A 28 8.00 -4.81 -3.97
CA PHE A 28 9.41 -4.74 -3.64
C PHE A 28 9.73 -3.43 -2.91
N ARG A 29 10.41 -3.51 -1.76
CA ARG A 29 11.00 -2.35 -1.07
C ARG A 29 12.43 -2.68 -0.67
N ASN A 30 13.31 -1.69 -0.78
CA ASN A 30 14.73 -1.81 -0.44
C ASN A 30 15.44 -3.02 -1.11
N GLY A 31 15.03 -3.36 -2.34
CA GLY A 31 15.63 -4.47 -3.11
C GLY A 31 15.14 -5.87 -2.68
N THR A 32 14.19 -5.97 -1.76
CA THR A 32 13.62 -7.24 -1.28
C THR A 32 12.10 -7.28 -1.47
N VAL A 33 11.53 -8.49 -1.54
CA VAL A 33 10.07 -8.66 -1.49
C VAL A 33 9.58 -8.23 -0.12
N PHE A 34 8.74 -7.20 -0.09
CA PHE A 34 8.11 -6.68 1.10
C PHE A 34 6.78 -7.38 1.38
N ASP A 35 5.94 -7.55 0.35
CA ASP A 35 4.62 -8.16 0.50
C ASP A 35 4.19 -8.91 -0.77
N ILE A 36 3.27 -9.86 -0.62
CA ILE A 36 2.70 -10.66 -1.70
C ILE A 36 1.17 -10.72 -1.54
N PHE A 37 0.47 -10.21 -2.56
CA PHE A 37 -0.98 -10.20 -2.64
C PHE A 37 -1.45 -11.24 -3.65
N GLU A 38 -2.49 -11.99 -3.31
CA GLU A 38 -3.08 -13.00 -4.17
C GLU A 38 -4.60 -12.93 -4.17
N ASN A 39 -5.20 -13.23 -5.32
CA ASN A 39 -6.65 -13.34 -5.50
C ASN A 39 -7.39 -12.08 -5.02
N GLU A 40 -8.30 -12.20 -4.07
CA GLU A 40 -9.13 -11.10 -3.55
C GLU A 40 -8.34 -10.03 -2.79
N LYS A 41 -7.10 -10.36 -2.37
CA LYS A 41 -6.17 -9.38 -1.78
C LYS A 41 -5.49 -8.50 -2.81
N VAL A 42 -5.71 -8.72 -4.11
CA VAL A 42 -5.27 -7.81 -5.17
C VAL A 42 -6.37 -6.76 -5.39
N ASN A 43 -6.46 -5.80 -4.47
CA ASN A 43 -7.40 -4.68 -4.56
C ASN A 43 -6.67 -3.36 -4.27
N ALA A 44 -7.34 -2.24 -4.56
CA ALA A 44 -6.71 -0.92 -4.48
C ALA A 44 -6.16 -0.61 -3.08
N ASP A 45 -6.98 -0.80 -2.04
CA ASP A 45 -6.64 -0.41 -0.67
C ASP A 45 -5.41 -1.18 -0.16
N THR A 46 -5.45 -2.50 -0.28
CA THR A 46 -4.37 -3.38 0.21
C THR A 46 -3.05 -3.20 -0.54
N LEU A 47 -3.11 -3.01 -1.85
CA LEU A 47 -1.91 -2.74 -2.65
C LEU A 47 -1.33 -1.37 -2.34
N LEU A 48 -2.17 -0.36 -2.15
CA LEU A 48 -1.73 0.98 -1.76
C LEU A 48 -1.03 0.92 -0.39
N GLU A 49 -1.64 0.26 0.60
CA GLU A 49 -1.00 0.00 1.89
C GLU A 49 0.35 -0.71 1.73
N GLY A 50 0.42 -1.77 0.90
CA GLY A 50 1.65 -2.50 0.65
C GLY A 50 2.75 -1.65 0.00
N MET A 51 2.40 -0.86 -1.02
CA MET A 51 3.32 0.03 -1.74
C MET A 51 3.96 1.08 -0.81
N PHE A 52 3.19 1.62 0.13
CA PHE A 52 3.68 2.57 1.14
C PHE A 52 4.29 1.88 2.37
N GLY A 53 4.16 0.56 2.48
CA GLY A 53 4.66 -0.24 3.59
C GLY A 53 3.88 -0.09 4.88
N GLN A 54 2.58 0.08 4.75
CA GLN A 54 1.62 0.16 5.85
C GLN A 54 1.02 -1.23 6.19
N THR A 55 1.45 -2.29 5.50
CA THR A 55 1.14 -3.68 5.87
C THR A 55 2.25 -4.27 6.77
N ALA A 56 1.95 -5.40 7.41
CA ALA A 56 2.92 -6.17 8.19
C ALA A 56 4.04 -6.82 7.32
N GLY A 57 3.85 -6.85 5.99
CA GLY A 57 4.73 -7.52 5.03
C GLY A 57 4.88 -9.02 5.26
N ILE A 58 5.77 -9.66 4.50
CA ILE A 58 6.11 -11.09 4.66
C ILE A 58 6.99 -11.37 5.90
N GLY A 59 7.40 -10.33 6.65
CA GLY A 59 8.37 -10.40 7.74
C GLY A 59 7.79 -10.50 9.16
N GLU A 60 6.51 -10.19 9.39
CA GLU A 60 5.87 -10.27 10.70
C GLU A 60 5.19 -11.63 10.94
N THR A 61 5.98 -12.70 10.91
CA THR A 61 5.55 -14.00 11.47
C THR A 61 6.59 -14.53 12.45
N THR A 62 6.95 -13.72 13.45
CA THR A 62 7.38 -14.25 14.75
C THR A 62 6.73 -13.45 15.87
N ILE A 63 6.13 -14.19 16.80
CA ILE A 63 5.45 -13.72 18.00
C ILE A 63 6.33 -12.69 18.74
N SER A 64 5.88 -11.43 18.84
CA SER A 64 6.27 -10.55 19.94
C SER A 64 5.15 -9.58 20.31
N SER A 65 4.59 -9.83 21.50
CA SER A 65 4.09 -8.86 22.48
C SER A 65 2.99 -7.87 22.07
N LYS A 66 1.82 -8.03 22.71
CA LYS A 66 1.00 -6.90 23.17
C LYS A 66 1.91 -5.83 23.81
N SER A 67 2.20 -4.76 23.09
CA SER A 67 2.44 -3.45 23.68
C SER A 67 1.24 -2.60 23.29
N ASN A 68 0.39 -2.28 24.26
CA ASN A 68 -0.64 -1.28 24.11
C ASN A 68 0.04 0.07 23.80
N THR A 69 0.13 0.44 22.52
CA THR A 69 0.31 1.84 22.11
C THR A 69 -1.08 2.35 21.73
N PRO A 70 -1.63 3.35 22.45
CA PRO A 70 -2.90 3.95 22.04
C PRO A 70 -2.73 4.53 20.65
N LEU A 71 -3.61 4.14 19.74
CA LEU A 71 -3.80 4.80 18.45
C LEU A 71 -4.06 6.28 18.75
N MET A 72 -3.07 7.16 18.57
CA MET A 72 -3.33 8.59 18.63
C MET A 72 -4.18 8.95 17.41
N PRO A 73 -5.36 9.57 17.59
CA PRO A 73 -6.08 10.14 16.47
C PRO A 73 -5.20 11.22 15.84
N THR A 74 -4.87 11.06 14.55
CA THR A 74 -4.27 12.13 13.76
C THR A 74 -5.16 13.37 13.84
N PRO A 75 -4.64 14.55 14.22
CA PRO A 75 -5.44 15.76 14.26
C PRO A 75 -5.91 16.11 12.85
N ASN A 76 -7.23 16.17 12.71
CA ASN A 76 -7.93 16.62 11.51
C ASN A 76 -7.41 18.02 11.14
N ARG A 77 -6.63 18.15 10.06
CA ARG A 77 -6.13 19.44 9.58
C ARG A 77 -7.32 20.24 9.05
N LYS A 78 -7.83 21.17 9.85
CA LYS A 78 -8.78 22.19 9.38
C LYS A 78 -8.07 23.05 8.34
N ILE A 79 -8.69 23.15 7.16
CA ILE A 79 -8.27 24.09 6.12
C ILE A 79 -9.00 25.38 6.46
N ASP A 80 -8.34 26.26 7.23
CA ASP A 80 -8.85 27.58 7.51
C ASP A 80 -8.46 28.49 6.33
N ASN A 81 -9.41 28.77 5.46
CA ASN A 81 -9.29 29.85 4.46
C ASN A 81 -9.48 31.19 5.18
N GLU A 82 -8.39 31.87 5.55
CA GLU A 82 -8.47 33.28 5.98
C GLU A 82 -7.84 34.21 4.93
N ILE A 83 -8.68 35.12 4.44
CA ILE A 83 -8.34 36.26 3.59
C ILE A 83 -7.65 37.30 4.48
N PRO A 84 -6.46 37.83 4.14
CA PRO A 84 -5.78 38.75 5.03
C PRO A 84 -6.48 40.12 5.03
N GLU A 85 -7.10 40.49 6.15
CA GLU A 85 -7.55 41.87 6.37
C GLU A 85 -6.34 42.80 6.48
N LYS A 86 -6.26 43.71 5.50
CA LYS A 86 -5.29 44.79 5.44
C LYS A 86 -5.62 45.82 6.54
N LYS A 87 -4.84 45.86 7.63
CA LYS A 87 -5.00 46.89 8.65
C LYS A 87 -4.11 48.10 8.36
N ILE A 88 -4.79 49.21 8.08
CA ILE A 88 -4.29 50.57 7.92
C ILE A 88 -3.75 51.04 9.27
N PHE A 89 -2.45 51.35 9.32
CA PHE A 89 -1.86 52.48 10.04
C PHE A 89 -0.64 52.94 9.27
#